data_AF-A0A022PXW2-F1
#
_entry.id   AF-A0A022PXW2-F1
#
_cell.length_a   1.000
_cell.length_b   1.000
_cell.length_c   1.000
_cell.angle_alpha   90.00
_cell.angle_beta   90.00
_cell.angle_gamma   90.00
#
_symmetry.space_group_name_H-M   'P 1'
#
loop_
_entity.id
_entity.type
_entity.pdbx_description
1 polymer ?
#
loop_
_entity_poly.entity_id
_entity_poly.type
_entity_poly.pdbx_seq_one_letter_code
_entity_poly.pdbx_strand_id
1 'polypeptide(L)'
;MASSCSALSANLRTLPNPSFPRSPLLRIPLTPRFFAVNHGFSSLRLNSSSSSYSCRRTKASMAEIVTPKSKGKVVVFDSEEDLSVSLAEYAADLATKISREKGSFTVVFSGGSLVKSLRKLVEKPYIDSVDWSKWHVFWVDERVVPKDHPDSNYLLAYNEFLSKVPIPASNVYAISDALSAEGAANDYETCLKHLVKTKILDQSQTNGFPKFDLMLMGMGPDGHIASLFPGHSLVEENKKWVAFIEDSPKPPPKRISFTFPVINSSANIALVVAGGSKASAVYSALADVSNSEVLPVQLVEPEGELAWFLDKDAASKL
;
A
#
# COMPACT_ATOMS: atom_id res chain seq x y z
N MET A 1 -21.79 -67.53 -15.08
CA MET A 1 -23.23 -67.20 -15.19
C MET A 1 -23.34 -65.79 -15.72
N ALA A 2 -23.98 -65.65 -16.87
CA ALA A 2 -24.09 -64.42 -17.63
C ALA A 2 -25.39 -63.68 -17.28
N SER A 3 -25.33 -62.34 -17.27
CA SER A 3 -26.43 -61.43 -17.66
C SER A 3 -25.89 -60.00 -17.55
N SER A 4 -26.17 -59.02 -18.39
CA SER A 4 -26.62 -58.90 -19.79
C SER A 4 -26.57 -57.38 -20.05
N CYS A 5 -26.09 -56.97 -21.21
CA CYS A 5 -26.07 -55.58 -21.67
C CYS A 5 -27.48 -55.01 -21.86
N SER A 6 -27.65 -53.70 -21.67
CA SER A 6 -28.45 -52.86 -22.58
C SER A 6 -28.11 -51.38 -22.40
N ALA A 7 -27.57 -50.80 -23.46
CA ALA A 7 -27.45 -49.37 -23.67
C ALA A 7 -28.80 -48.76 -24.06
N LEU A 8 -29.03 -47.48 -23.71
CA LEU A 8 -30.05 -46.65 -24.35
C LEU A 8 -29.58 -45.20 -24.41
N SER A 9 -29.58 -44.70 -25.64
CA SER A 9 -29.14 -43.38 -26.08
C SER A 9 -30.26 -42.33 -26.03
N ALA A 10 -29.81 -41.07 -25.97
CA ALA A 10 -30.42 -39.87 -26.53
C ALA A 10 -31.71 -39.30 -25.88
N ASN A 11 -31.62 -38.05 -25.42
CA ASN A 11 -32.21 -36.91 -26.16
C ASN A 11 -31.80 -35.58 -25.52
N LEU A 12 -30.98 -34.80 -26.23
CA LEU A 12 -30.80 -33.36 -25.98
C LEU A 12 -32.15 -32.67 -26.22
N ARG A 13 -32.71 -32.04 -25.18
CA ARG A 13 -33.76 -31.03 -25.34
C ARG A 13 -33.13 -29.65 -25.29
N THR A 14 -33.23 -28.99 -26.44
CA THR A 14 -32.96 -27.58 -26.70
C THR A 14 -33.76 -26.68 -25.76
N LEU A 15 -33.06 -25.82 -25.01
CA LEU A 15 -33.66 -24.71 -24.27
C LEU A 15 -33.93 -23.52 -25.23
N PRO A 16 -35.08 -22.82 -25.09
CA PRO A 16 -35.39 -21.68 -25.94
C PRO A 16 -34.64 -20.41 -25.49
N ASN A 17 -34.08 -19.70 -26.47
CA ASN A 17 -33.46 -18.38 -26.35
C ASN A 17 -34.47 -17.33 -25.82
N PRO A 18 -34.10 -16.49 -24.84
CA PRO A 18 -34.88 -15.31 -24.51
C PRO A 18 -34.60 -14.19 -25.51
N SER A 19 -35.63 -13.81 -26.26
CA SER A 19 -35.66 -12.67 -27.17
C SER A 19 -35.74 -11.34 -26.41
N PHE A 20 -34.70 -10.51 -26.51
CA PHE A 20 -34.72 -9.12 -26.07
C PHE A 20 -35.38 -8.21 -27.13
N PRO A 21 -36.29 -7.30 -26.75
CA PRO A 21 -36.86 -6.33 -27.69
C PRO A 21 -35.84 -5.24 -28.04
N ARG A 22 -35.63 -5.05 -29.35
CA ARG A 22 -34.82 -3.98 -29.93
C ARG A 22 -35.53 -2.63 -29.78
N SER A 23 -34.90 -1.70 -29.08
CA SER A 23 -35.26 -0.27 -29.08
C SER A 23 -34.81 0.39 -30.40
N PRO A 24 -35.56 1.36 -30.95
CA PRO A 24 -35.29 1.91 -32.27
C PRO A 24 -34.11 2.89 -32.28
N LEU A 25 -33.32 2.78 -33.35
CA LEU A 25 -32.21 3.64 -33.74
C LEU A 25 -32.69 5.09 -33.93
N LEU A 26 -32.20 6.03 -33.11
CA LEU A 26 -32.19 7.44 -33.47
C LEU A 26 -30.96 7.73 -34.35
N ARG A 27 -31.21 7.96 -35.64
CA ARG A 27 -30.25 8.57 -36.56
C ARG A 27 -30.15 10.07 -36.25
N ILE A 28 -28.94 10.56 -35.99
CA ILE A 28 -28.61 12.00 -36.03
C ILE A 28 -27.56 12.19 -37.14
N PRO A 29 -27.74 13.15 -38.06
CA PRO A 29 -26.87 13.30 -39.22
C PRO A 29 -25.58 14.07 -38.90
N LEU A 30 -24.48 13.61 -39.47
CA LEU A 30 -23.25 14.37 -39.66
C LEU A 30 -23.45 15.39 -40.80
N THR A 31 -23.22 16.67 -40.53
CA THR A 31 -22.94 17.67 -41.58
C THR A 31 -21.76 18.54 -41.15
N PRO A 32 -20.78 18.79 -42.04
CA PRO A 32 -19.66 19.66 -41.75
C PRO A 32 -20.02 21.11 -42.07
N ARG A 33 -19.62 22.07 -41.24
CA ARG A 33 -19.55 23.48 -41.63
C ARG A 33 -18.17 24.03 -41.33
N PHE A 34 -17.43 24.24 -42.42
CA PHE A 34 -16.32 25.18 -42.52
C PHE A 34 -16.83 26.60 -42.36
N PHE A 35 -16.19 27.39 -41.50
CA PHE A 35 -16.06 28.84 -41.69
C PHE A 35 -14.67 29.25 -41.19
N ALA A 36 -13.82 29.64 -42.13
CA ALA A 36 -12.66 30.48 -41.89
C ALA A 36 -13.09 31.95 -42.04
N VAL A 37 -12.63 32.86 -41.17
CA VAL A 37 -12.12 34.20 -41.54
C VAL A 37 -11.16 34.68 -40.43
N ASN A 38 -10.13 35.37 -40.91
CA ASN A 38 -8.91 35.85 -40.28
C ASN A 38 -9.03 37.21 -39.54
N HIS A 39 -8.04 37.40 -38.66
CA HIS A 39 -7.32 38.62 -38.23
C HIS A 39 -8.03 39.79 -37.52
N GLY A 40 -7.50 40.10 -36.33
CA GLY A 40 -7.55 41.41 -35.70
C GLY A 40 -6.59 41.47 -34.50
N PHE A 41 -5.38 41.99 -34.71
CA PHE A 41 -4.43 42.35 -33.66
C PHE A 41 -5.00 43.45 -32.78
N SER A 42 -4.93 43.29 -31.45
CA SER A 42 -4.86 44.41 -30.51
C SER A 42 -4.10 43.96 -29.27
N SER A 43 -2.96 44.62 -29.05
CA SER A 43 -2.12 44.45 -27.88
C SER A 43 -2.79 45.06 -26.65
N LEU A 44 -3.16 44.22 -25.69
CA LEU A 44 -3.47 44.65 -24.33
C LEU A 44 -2.42 44.06 -23.39
N ARG A 45 -1.51 44.92 -22.94
CA ARG A 45 -0.63 44.66 -21.80
C ARG A 45 -1.50 44.49 -20.56
N LEU A 46 -1.61 43.27 -20.07
CA LEU A 46 -2.08 42.99 -18.72
C LEU A 46 -0.86 42.72 -17.84
N ASN A 47 -0.54 43.71 -17.01
CA ASN A 47 0.26 43.50 -15.81
C ASN A 47 -0.53 42.56 -14.89
N SER A 48 -0.10 41.31 -14.77
CA SER A 48 -0.48 40.46 -13.66
C SER A 48 0.77 40.09 -12.88
N SER A 49 0.93 40.77 -11.74
CA SER A 49 1.84 40.46 -10.66
C SER A 49 1.90 38.95 -10.40
N SER A 50 3.10 38.38 -10.50
CA SER A 50 3.44 37.07 -9.98
C SER A 50 3.23 37.07 -8.46
N SER A 51 2.07 36.60 -8.02
CA SER A 51 1.85 36.25 -6.62
C SER A 51 2.64 34.96 -6.37
N SER A 52 3.81 35.11 -5.76
CA SER A 52 4.53 34.00 -5.17
C SER A 52 3.67 33.45 -4.04
N TYR A 53 3.06 32.29 -4.25
CA TYR A 53 2.52 31.49 -3.17
C TYR A 53 3.69 30.96 -2.34
N SER A 54 4.14 31.80 -1.41
CA SER A 54 4.96 31.38 -0.28
C SER A 54 4.07 30.52 0.61
N CYS A 55 4.12 29.21 0.39
CA CYS A 55 3.64 28.26 1.37
C CYS A 55 4.51 28.47 2.61
N ARG A 56 3.94 29.12 3.63
CA ARG A 56 4.59 29.27 4.93
C ARG A 56 4.88 27.86 5.44
N ARG A 57 6.15 27.48 5.42
CA ARG A 57 6.71 26.37 6.21
C ARG A 57 6.39 26.67 7.67
N THR A 58 5.26 26.19 8.16
CA THR A 58 5.07 26.01 9.61
C THR A 58 6.09 24.94 9.98
N LYS A 59 7.18 25.37 10.63
CA LYS A 59 8.10 24.44 11.29
C LYS A 59 7.26 23.71 12.34
N ALA A 60 6.79 22.50 12.01
CA ALA A 60 6.49 21.52 13.05
C ALA A 60 7.74 21.46 13.93
N SER A 61 7.57 21.50 15.25
CA SER A 61 8.69 21.39 16.18
C SER A 61 9.22 19.96 16.11
N MET A 62 10.12 19.71 15.14
CA MET A 62 10.74 18.41 14.94
C MET A 62 11.85 18.24 15.98
N ALA A 63 11.68 17.29 16.89
CA ALA A 63 12.80 16.76 17.65
C ALA A 63 13.36 15.56 16.88
N GLU A 64 14.48 15.76 16.20
CA GLU A 64 15.27 14.65 15.66
C GLU A 64 16.10 14.08 16.82
N ILE A 65 15.66 12.96 17.36
CA ILE A 65 16.41 12.24 18.38
C ILE A 65 17.35 11.29 17.66
N VAL A 66 18.61 11.69 17.53
CA VAL A 66 19.68 10.78 17.12
C VAL A 66 20.04 9.94 18.35
N THR A 67 19.31 8.85 18.58
CA THR A 67 19.73 7.88 19.59
C THR A 67 21.02 7.21 19.11
N PRO A 68 22.05 7.05 19.96
CA PRO A 68 23.41 6.67 19.54
C PRO A 68 23.56 5.29 18.86
N LYS A 69 22.46 4.54 18.64
CA LYS A 69 22.43 3.20 18.04
C LYS A 69 21.14 2.85 17.26
N SER A 70 20.26 3.80 16.89
CA SER A 70 19.02 3.40 16.20
C SER A 70 19.30 2.77 14.83
N LYS A 71 18.63 1.64 14.53
CA LYS A 71 18.59 0.99 13.20
C LYS A 71 17.84 1.83 12.14
N GLY A 72 17.74 3.15 12.29
CA GLY A 72 16.97 4.03 11.43
C GLY A 72 16.83 5.46 11.97
N LYS A 73 16.38 6.37 11.12
CA LYS A 73 16.11 7.77 11.48
C LYS A 73 14.83 7.86 12.32
N VAL A 74 14.88 8.44 13.52
CA VAL A 74 13.70 8.61 14.38
C VAL A 74 13.24 10.06 14.37
N VAL A 75 11.98 10.29 14.01
CA VAL A 75 11.35 11.60 14.01
C VAL A 75 10.13 11.57 14.92
N VAL A 76 10.13 12.44 15.94
CA VAL A 76 9.02 12.59 16.87
C VAL A 76 8.25 13.87 16.57
N PHE A 77 6.94 13.75 16.42
CA PHE A 77 6.01 14.83 16.12
C PHE A 77 5.14 15.15 17.33
N ASP A 78 4.76 16.42 17.48
CA ASP A 78 3.93 16.87 18.60
C ASP A 78 2.52 16.25 18.60
N SER A 79 2.01 15.89 17.41
CA SER A 79 0.68 15.32 17.23
C SER A 79 0.61 14.34 16.05
N GLU A 80 -0.45 13.52 16.03
CA GLU A 80 -0.77 12.67 14.87
C GLU A 80 -1.00 13.50 13.58
N GLU A 81 -1.45 14.74 13.72
CA GLU A 81 -1.66 15.65 12.59
C GLU A 81 -0.34 16.08 11.95
N ASP A 82 0.62 16.52 12.77
CA ASP A 82 1.96 16.91 12.28
C ASP A 82 2.69 15.71 11.65
N LEU A 83 2.55 14.54 12.26
CA LEU A 83 3.05 13.27 11.72
C LEU A 83 2.44 13.00 10.33
N SER A 84 1.12 13.16 10.20
CA SER A 84 0.42 12.89 8.93
C SER A 84 0.83 13.88 7.83
N VAL A 85 1.05 15.16 8.18
CA VAL A 85 1.56 16.18 7.24
C VAL A 85 2.94 15.79 6.75
N SER A 86 3.86 15.42 7.65
CA SER A 86 5.22 15.05 7.28
C SER A 86 5.29 13.74 6.51
N LEU A 87 4.44 12.76 6.85
CA LEU A 87 4.32 11.51 6.11
C LEU A 87 3.86 11.74 4.67
N ALA A 88 2.90 12.65 4.46
CA ALA A 88 2.44 13.00 3.11
C ALA A 88 3.55 13.67 2.29
N GLU A 89 4.30 14.60 2.88
CA GLU A 89 5.47 15.22 2.22
C GLU A 89 6.50 14.15 1.83
N TYR A 90 6.88 13.28 2.77
CA TYR A 90 7.84 12.20 2.55
C TYR A 90 7.42 11.24 1.42
N ALA A 91 6.17 10.77 1.45
CA ALA A 91 5.66 9.86 0.42
C ALA A 91 5.56 10.53 -0.96
N ALA A 92 5.11 11.79 -1.02
CA ALA A 92 4.99 12.55 -2.27
C ALA A 92 6.37 12.85 -2.90
N ASP A 93 7.36 13.20 -2.09
CA ASP A 93 8.72 13.48 -2.54
C ASP A 93 9.40 12.22 -3.08
N LEU A 94 9.28 11.10 -2.36
CA LEU A 94 9.79 9.80 -2.84
C LEU A 94 9.10 9.38 -4.13
N ALA A 95 7.77 9.48 -4.18
CA ALA A 95 7.01 9.16 -5.39
C ALA A 95 7.48 10.00 -6.58
N THR A 96 7.66 11.31 -6.39
CA THR A 96 8.12 12.23 -7.43
C THR A 96 9.53 11.90 -7.90
N LYS A 97 10.46 11.67 -6.97
CA LYS A 97 11.85 11.34 -7.27
C LYS A 97 11.95 10.03 -8.06
N ILE A 98 11.35 8.97 -7.53
CA ILE A 98 11.49 7.63 -8.09
C ILE A 98 10.73 7.49 -9.41
N SER A 99 9.55 8.10 -9.53
CA SER A 99 8.80 8.11 -10.79
C SER A 99 9.56 8.81 -11.92
N ARG A 100 10.38 9.83 -11.62
CA ARG A 100 11.24 10.48 -12.63
C ARG A 100 12.39 9.58 -13.08
N GLU A 101 12.92 8.74 -12.20
CA GLU A 101 14.05 7.86 -12.48
C GLU A 101 13.63 6.57 -13.19
N LYS A 102 12.54 5.94 -12.72
CA LYS A 102 12.11 4.60 -13.17
C LYS A 102 10.83 4.61 -14.01
N GLY A 103 10.06 5.70 -13.97
CA GLY A 103 8.78 5.79 -14.67
C GLY A 103 7.59 5.16 -13.93
N SER A 104 7.80 4.64 -12.71
CA SER A 104 6.83 4.05 -11.79
C SER A 104 7.25 4.27 -10.33
N PHE A 105 6.32 4.10 -9.39
CA PHE A 105 6.57 4.14 -7.95
C PHE A 105 5.76 3.05 -7.25
N THR A 106 6.45 2.14 -6.56
CA THR A 106 5.86 0.97 -5.91
C THR A 106 5.75 1.19 -4.41
N VAL A 107 4.52 1.19 -3.90
CA VAL A 107 4.22 1.45 -2.49
C VAL A 107 3.44 0.30 -1.87
N VAL A 108 3.83 -0.09 -0.67
CA VAL A 108 3.18 -1.15 0.11
C VAL A 108 2.53 -0.54 1.34
N PHE A 109 1.30 -0.92 1.63
CA PHE A 109 0.58 -0.49 2.83
C PHE A 109 0.41 -1.65 3.82
N SER A 110 0.55 -1.35 5.11
CA SER A 110 -0.11 -2.13 6.16
C SER A 110 -1.52 -1.59 6.45
N GLY A 111 -2.31 -2.39 7.16
CA GLY A 111 -3.57 -1.92 7.73
C GLY A 111 -3.41 -1.04 8.97
N GLY A 112 -4.49 -0.97 9.76
CA GLY A 112 -4.50 -0.31 11.06
C GLY A 112 -4.50 1.21 11.00
N SER A 113 -4.01 1.87 12.05
CA SER A 113 -4.03 3.33 12.16
C SER A 113 -3.15 4.04 11.13
N LEU A 114 -2.15 3.36 10.56
CA LEU A 114 -1.30 3.89 9.49
C LEU A 114 -2.12 4.50 8.35
N VAL A 115 -3.16 3.81 7.89
CA VAL A 115 -3.93 4.24 6.72
C VAL A 115 -4.57 5.61 6.95
N LYS A 116 -4.99 5.91 8.20
CA LYS A 116 -5.56 7.21 8.57
C LYS A 116 -4.53 8.34 8.53
N SER A 117 -3.24 8.04 8.68
CA SER A 117 -2.16 9.02 8.55
C SER A 117 -1.92 9.43 7.09
N LEU A 118 -2.42 8.67 6.11
CA LEU A 118 -2.36 9.02 4.68
C LEU A 118 -3.34 10.13 4.29
N ARG A 119 -4.25 10.54 5.18
CA ARG A 119 -5.29 11.55 4.91
C ARG A 119 -4.76 12.85 4.32
N LYS A 120 -3.53 13.24 4.66
CA LYS A 120 -2.92 14.46 4.14
C LYS A 120 -2.48 14.35 2.69
N LEU A 121 -2.19 13.14 2.22
CA LEU A 121 -1.78 12.90 0.85
C LEU A 121 -2.94 13.06 -0.15
N VAL A 122 -4.20 13.01 0.31
CA VAL A 122 -5.39 13.24 -0.51
C VAL A 122 -5.86 14.71 -0.50
N GLU A 123 -5.16 15.58 0.23
CA GLU A 123 -5.42 17.01 0.29
C GLU A 123 -4.46 17.78 -0.66
N LYS A 124 -4.73 19.07 -0.88
CA LYS A 124 -3.79 19.94 -1.61
C LYS A 124 -2.52 20.19 -0.78
N PRO A 125 -1.34 20.30 -1.42
CA PRO A 125 -1.12 20.30 -2.87
C PRO A 125 -1.05 18.90 -3.49
N TYR A 126 -0.90 17.84 -2.69
CA TYR A 126 -0.52 16.51 -3.15
C TYR A 126 -1.51 15.87 -4.11
N ILE A 127 -2.81 16.01 -3.86
CA ILE A 127 -3.85 15.48 -4.77
C ILE A 127 -3.70 16.00 -6.21
N ASP A 128 -3.22 17.25 -6.37
CA ASP A 128 -3.05 17.90 -7.66
C ASP A 128 -1.63 17.71 -8.24
N SER A 129 -0.61 17.54 -7.40
CA SER A 129 0.80 17.56 -7.81
C SER A 129 1.44 16.18 -7.96
N VAL A 130 0.91 15.15 -7.31
CA VAL A 130 1.41 13.77 -7.41
C VAL A 130 0.90 13.14 -8.71
N ASP A 131 1.81 12.51 -9.47
CA ASP A 131 1.42 11.71 -10.64
C ASP A 131 0.94 10.32 -10.21
N TRP A 132 -0.34 10.24 -9.83
CA TRP A 132 -1.00 9.01 -9.37
C TRP A 132 -1.01 7.88 -10.40
N SER A 133 -0.83 8.17 -11.69
CA SER A 133 -0.74 7.15 -12.73
C SER A 133 0.50 6.26 -12.60
N LYS A 134 1.51 6.72 -11.85
CA LYS A 134 2.78 6.01 -11.60
C LYS A 134 2.75 5.12 -10.38
N TRP A 135 1.76 5.30 -9.51
CA TRP A 135 1.65 4.55 -8.27
C TRP A 135 1.19 3.12 -8.56
N HIS A 136 1.92 2.17 -8.00
CA HIS A 136 1.57 0.75 -7.92
C HIS A 136 1.45 0.38 -6.44
N VAL A 137 0.25 -0.03 -6.02
CA VAL A 137 -0.12 -0.21 -4.61
C VAL A 137 -0.24 -1.70 -4.28
N PHE A 138 0.36 -2.07 -3.15
CA PHE A 138 0.42 -3.43 -2.62
C PHE A 138 0.08 -3.44 -1.14
N TRP A 139 -0.15 -4.63 -0.58
CA TRP A 139 -0.33 -4.85 0.85
C TRP A 139 0.76 -5.75 1.42
N VAL A 140 1.27 -5.39 2.61
CA VAL A 140 2.24 -6.20 3.35
C VAL A 140 1.56 -7.39 4.02
N ASP A 141 0.30 -7.25 4.40
CA ASP A 141 -0.54 -8.29 4.97
C ASP A 141 -2.02 -8.04 4.69
N GLU A 142 -2.82 -9.11 4.79
CA GLU A 142 -4.27 -9.03 4.71
C GLU A 142 -4.91 -10.15 5.53
N ARG A 143 -6.13 -9.90 5.99
CA ARG A 143 -6.99 -10.83 6.70
C ARG A 143 -7.74 -11.62 5.65
N VAL A 144 -7.82 -12.95 5.83
CA VAL A 144 -8.55 -13.81 4.87
C VAL A 144 -10.05 -13.68 5.14
N VAL A 145 -10.61 -12.56 4.70
CA VAL A 145 -12.02 -12.16 4.80
C VAL A 145 -12.43 -11.48 3.49
N PRO A 146 -13.74 -11.35 3.18
CA PRO A 146 -14.20 -10.59 2.04
C PRO A 146 -13.65 -9.15 2.01
N LYS A 147 -13.41 -8.60 0.81
CA LYS A 147 -12.90 -7.21 0.64
C LYS A 147 -13.83 -6.11 1.13
N ASP A 148 -15.09 -6.41 1.39
CA ASP A 148 -16.07 -5.50 2.01
C ASP A 148 -16.25 -5.75 3.52
N HIS A 149 -15.47 -6.68 4.09
CA HIS A 149 -15.48 -6.96 5.51
C HIS A 149 -14.76 -5.85 6.31
N PRO A 150 -15.27 -5.44 7.49
CA PRO A 150 -14.66 -4.39 8.32
C PRO A 150 -13.19 -4.64 8.71
N ASP A 151 -12.78 -5.91 8.79
CA ASP A 151 -11.40 -6.29 9.11
C ASP A 151 -10.44 -6.32 7.91
N SER A 152 -10.92 -6.04 6.69
CA SER A 152 -10.07 -6.00 5.49
C SER A 152 -9.18 -4.75 5.47
N ASN A 153 -7.88 -4.97 5.33
CA ASN A 153 -6.91 -3.90 5.09
C ASN A 153 -7.16 -3.22 3.73
N TYR A 154 -7.63 -3.96 2.72
CA TYR A 154 -8.06 -3.40 1.44
C TYR A 154 -9.24 -2.43 1.62
N LEU A 155 -10.31 -2.83 2.33
CA LEU A 155 -11.46 -1.96 2.57
C LEU A 155 -11.05 -0.67 3.26
N LEU A 156 -10.21 -0.79 4.29
CA LEU A 156 -9.71 0.35 5.04
C LEU A 156 -8.93 1.32 4.13
N ALA A 157 -7.97 0.80 3.35
CA ALA A 157 -7.22 1.60 2.39
C ALA A 157 -8.11 2.20 1.29
N TYR A 158 -9.14 1.47 0.84
CA TYR A 158 -10.08 1.96 -0.15
C TYR A 158 -10.87 3.17 0.35
N ASN A 159 -11.49 3.04 1.52
CA ASN A 159 -12.32 4.10 2.12
C ASN A 159 -11.50 5.33 2.50
N GLU A 160 -10.30 5.12 3.04
CA GLU A 160 -9.51 6.23 3.57
C GLU A 160 -8.62 6.91 2.52
N PHE A 161 -8.22 6.18 1.48
CA PHE A 161 -7.22 6.65 0.53
C PHE A 161 -7.57 6.38 -0.94
N LEU A 162 -7.70 5.11 -1.37
CA LEU A 162 -7.76 4.77 -2.80
C LEU A 162 -8.98 5.33 -3.53
N SER A 163 -10.13 5.45 -2.86
CA SER A 163 -11.34 6.06 -3.43
C SER A 163 -11.23 7.58 -3.64
N LYS A 164 -10.19 8.22 -3.11
CA LYS A 164 -9.99 9.67 -3.10
C LYS A 164 -8.88 10.13 -4.05
N VAL A 165 -8.13 9.20 -4.66
CA VAL A 165 -7.00 9.49 -5.55
C VAL A 165 -7.17 8.79 -6.90
N PRO A 166 -6.73 9.39 -8.03
CA PRO A 166 -6.91 8.82 -9.35
C PRO A 166 -5.83 7.77 -9.72
N ILE A 167 -5.58 6.79 -8.83
CA ILE A 167 -4.70 5.66 -9.12
C ILE A 167 -5.44 4.69 -10.06
N PRO A 168 -4.85 4.27 -11.20
CA PRO A 168 -5.47 3.28 -12.07
C PRO A 168 -5.75 1.97 -11.34
N ALA A 169 -6.96 1.41 -11.50
CA ALA A 169 -7.32 0.15 -10.83
C ALA A 169 -6.39 -1.02 -11.19
N SER A 170 -5.81 -1.00 -12.41
CA SER A 170 -4.81 -1.98 -12.86
C SER A 170 -3.49 -1.92 -12.08
N ASN A 171 -3.24 -0.83 -11.34
CA ASN A 171 -2.04 -0.65 -10.52
C ASN A 171 -2.29 -0.97 -9.05
N VAL A 172 -3.48 -1.45 -8.68
CA VAL A 172 -3.82 -1.83 -7.31
C VAL A 172 -3.82 -3.35 -7.19
N TYR A 173 -2.77 -3.91 -6.58
CA TYR A 173 -2.55 -5.34 -6.46
C TYR A 173 -3.00 -5.82 -5.07
N ALA A 174 -4.32 -5.95 -4.90
CA ALA A 174 -4.90 -6.45 -3.65
C ALA A 174 -4.77 -7.98 -3.53
N ILE A 175 -4.59 -8.46 -2.30
CA ILE A 175 -4.61 -9.89 -1.98
C ILE A 175 -6.02 -10.44 -2.25
N SER A 176 -6.11 -11.63 -2.83
CA SER A 176 -7.38 -12.26 -3.20
C SER A 176 -8.18 -12.70 -1.96
N ASP A 177 -9.45 -12.32 -1.91
CA ASP A 177 -10.44 -12.71 -0.91
C ASP A 177 -11.32 -13.90 -1.34
N ALA A 178 -11.13 -14.38 -2.57
CA ALA A 178 -11.90 -15.48 -3.15
C ALA A 178 -11.25 -16.87 -2.96
N LEU A 179 -10.07 -16.92 -2.33
CA LEU A 179 -9.25 -18.13 -2.20
C LEU A 179 -9.07 -18.52 -0.72
N SER A 180 -8.71 -19.79 -0.48
CA SER A 180 -8.17 -20.22 0.82
C SER A 180 -6.92 -19.41 1.19
N ALA A 181 -6.53 -19.41 2.47
CA ALA A 181 -5.33 -18.71 2.93
C ALA A 181 -4.07 -19.10 2.12
N GLU A 182 -3.84 -20.40 1.94
CA GLU A 182 -2.73 -20.88 1.10
C GLU A 182 -2.84 -20.43 -0.36
N GLY A 183 -4.03 -20.58 -0.96
CA GLY A 183 -4.30 -20.14 -2.33
C GLY A 183 -4.05 -18.64 -2.54
N ALA A 184 -4.48 -17.79 -1.60
CA ALA A 184 -4.28 -16.35 -1.66
C ALA A 184 -2.80 -15.96 -1.53
N ALA A 185 -2.04 -16.63 -0.65
CA ALA A 185 -0.59 -16.42 -0.55
C ALA A 185 0.13 -16.81 -1.86
N ASN A 186 -0.20 -17.98 -2.42
CA ASN A 186 0.40 -18.48 -3.66
C ASN A 186 0.04 -17.59 -4.87
N ASP A 187 -1.20 -17.13 -4.96
CA ASP A 187 -1.67 -16.20 -6.00
C ASP A 187 -0.92 -14.87 -5.92
N TYR A 188 -0.81 -14.31 -4.72
CA TYR A 188 -0.12 -13.05 -4.52
C TYR A 188 1.39 -13.15 -4.80
N GLU A 189 2.06 -14.23 -4.35
CA GLU A 189 3.45 -14.49 -4.70
C GLU A 189 3.65 -14.65 -6.22
N THR A 190 2.72 -15.32 -6.91
CA THR A 190 2.75 -15.48 -8.36
C THR A 190 2.61 -14.14 -9.08
N CYS A 191 1.70 -13.29 -8.61
CA CYS A 191 1.54 -11.92 -9.09
C CYS A 191 2.85 -11.12 -8.94
N LEU A 192 3.48 -11.13 -7.77
CA LEU A 192 4.75 -10.44 -7.54
C LEU A 192 5.87 -10.95 -8.46
N LYS A 193 6.00 -12.27 -8.64
CA LYS A 193 6.99 -12.85 -9.56
C LYS A 193 6.74 -12.41 -11.00
N HIS A 194 5.49 -12.32 -11.42
CA HIS A 194 5.13 -11.79 -12.73
C HIS A 194 5.56 -10.34 -12.87
N LEU A 195 5.28 -9.50 -11.88
CA LEU A 195 5.62 -8.07 -11.89
C LEU A 195 7.13 -7.82 -11.88
N VAL A 196 7.92 -8.66 -11.22
CA VAL A 196 9.38 -8.66 -11.31
C VAL A 196 9.82 -8.99 -12.75
N LYS A 197 9.25 -10.04 -13.34
CA LYS A 197 9.56 -10.44 -14.72
C LYS A 197 9.20 -9.36 -15.75
N THR A 198 8.11 -8.65 -15.54
CA THR A 198 7.67 -7.53 -16.40
C THR A 198 8.32 -6.19 -16.04
N LYS A 199 9.24 -6.17 -15.07
CA LYS A 199 10.00 -4.97 -14.64
C LYS A 199 9.12 -3.84 -14.09
N ILE A 200 7.96 -4.18 -13.51
CA ILE A 200 7.16 -3.24 -12.71
C ILE A 200 7.71 -3.20 -11.28
N LEU A 201 8.13 -4.35 -10.76
CA LEU A 201 8.85 -4.47 -9.50
C LEU A 201 10.33 -4.75 -9.77
N ASP A 202 11.19 -4.11 -8.99
CA ASP A 202 12.61 -4.44 -9.00
C ASP A 202 12.86 -5.73 -8.21
N GLN A 203 14.06 -6.28 -8.38
CA GLN A 203 14.56 -7.41 -7.60
C GLN A 203 15.80 -6.97 -6.83
N SER A 204 15.85 -7.31 -5.53
CA SER A 204 17.04 -7.11 -4.71
C SER A 204 18.23 -7.86 -5.34
N GLN A 205 19.33 -7.14 -5.50
CA GLN A 205 20.59 -7.72 -5.96
C GLN A 205 21.28 -8.55 -4.86
N THR A 206 20.88 -8.34 -3.59
CA THR A 206 21.47 -9.00 -2.43
C THR A 206 20.91 -10.40 -2.23
N ASN A 207 19.59 -10.57 -2.36
CA ASN A 207 18.89 -11.79 -1.97
C ASN A 207 17.90 -12.32 -3.02
N GLY A 208 17.65 -11.59 -4.11
CA GLY A 208 16.75 -12.02 -5.18
C GLY A 208 15.24 -11.91 -4.85
N PHE A 209 14.85 -11.31 -3.74
CA PHE A 209 13.44 -11.05 -3.42
C PHE A 209 12.94 -9.76 -4.11
N PRO A 210 11.61 -9.57 -4.26
CA PRO A 210 11.06 -8.35 -4.84
C PRO A 210 11.44 -7.14 -3.98
N LYS A 211 11.86 -6.07 -4.65
CA LYS A 211 12.27 -4.82 -4.04
C LYS A 211 11.25 -3.74 -4.34
N PHE A 212 10.64 -3.22 -3.29
CA PHE A 212 9.68 -2.12 -3.34
C PHE A 212 10.37 -0.79 -3.07
N ASP A 213 9.80 0.30 -3.59
CA ASP A 213 10.36 1.63 -3.40
C ASP A 213 10.06 2.18 -2.00
N LEU A 214 8.85 1.94 -1.49
CA LEU A 214 8.43 2.36 -0.15
C LEU A 214 7.47 1.36 0.48
N MET A 215 7.76 0.89 1.69
CA MET A 215 6.77 0.24 2.55
C MET A 215 6.36 1.18 3.68
N LEU A 216 5.08 1.50 3.73
CA LEU A 216 4.47 2.20 4.86
C LEU A 216 3.92 1.14 5.79
N MET A 217 4.44 1.09 7.01
CA MET A 217 4.15 0.03 7.97
C MET A 217 3.75 0.58 9.32
N GLY A 218 2.65 0.07 9.86
CA GLY A 218 2.29 0.23 11.26
C GLY A 218 2.96 -0.81 12.15
N MET A 219 2.82 -0.63 13.45
CA MET A 219 3.30 -1.56 14.47
C MET A 219 2.20 -1.81 15.50
N GLY A 220 2.06 -3.05 15.96
CA GLY A 220 1.19 -3.39 17.08
C GLY A 220 1.73 -2.95 18.46
N PRO A 221 0.88 -2.98 19.50
CA PRO A 221 1.31 -2.68 20.87
C PRO A 221 2.27 -3.72 21.47
N ASP A 222 2.34 -4.89 20.86
CA ASP A 222 3.22 -6.04 21.12
C ASP A 222 4.42 -6.09 20.16
N GLY A 223 4.65 -5.06 19.34
CA GLY A 223 5.78 -5.02 18.41
C GLY A 223 5.66 -5.92 17.17
N HIS A 224 4.50 -6.54 16.94
CA HIS A 224 4.23 -7.22 15.66
C HIS A 224 4.18 -6.20 14.51
N ILE A 225 4.57 -6.65 13.34
CA ILE A 225 4.50 -5.95 12.06
C ILE A 225 3.87 -6.88 11.05
N ALA A 226 3.10 -6.35 10.08
CA ALA A 226 2.34 -7.20 9.16
C ALA A 226 1.51 -8.24 9.95
N SER A 227 1.63 -9.53 9.62
CA SER A 227 1.14 -10.64 10.45
C SER A 227 2.27 -11.48 11.07
N LEU A 228 3.41 -10.86 11.34
CA LEU A 228 4.58 -11.44 11.99
C LEU A 228 4.54 -11.11 13.49
N PHE A 229 4.12 -12.06 14.31
CA PHE A 229 3.87 -11.88 15.75
C PHE A 229 5.02 -12.41 16.62
N PRO A 230 5.26 -11.81 17.81
CA PRO A 230 6.19 -12.37 18.80
C PRO A 230 5.87 -13.83 19.11
N GLY A 231 6.91 -14.68 19.19
CA GLY A 231 6.79 -16.11 19.48
C GLY A 231 6.14 -16.98 18.39
N HIS A 232 5.66 -16.41 17.29
CA HIS A 232 5.00 -17.15 16.21
C HIS A 232 6.01 -17.65 15.17
N SER A 233 5.93 -18.92 14.77
CA SER A 233 6.91 -19.57 13.87
C SER A 233 7.12 -18.86 12.53
N LEU A 234 6.10 -18.14 12.05
CA LEU A 234 6.17 -17.35 10.81
C LEU A 234 7.35 -16.34 10.79
N VAL A 235 7.81 -15.84 11.94
CA VAL A 235 8.97 -14.92 12.00
C VAL A 235 10.26 -15.56 11.49
N GLU A 236 10.35 -16.89 11.50
CA GLU A 236 11.51 -17.66 11.03
C GLU A 236 11.44 -18.01 9.53
N GLU A 237 10.33 -17.70 8.84
CA GLU A 237 10.18 -17.99 7.42
C GLU A 237 11.10 -17.08 6.59
N ASN A 238 12.08 -17.69 5.92
CA ASN A 238 13.13 -17.00 5.18
C ASN A 238 13.25 -17.40 3.70
N LYS A 239 12.32 -18.21 3.17
CA LYS A 239 12.35 -18.71 1.78
C LYS A 239 11.20 -18.19 0.95
N LYS A 240 9.99 -18.20 1.49
CA LYS A 240 8.78 -17.74 0.77
C LYS A 240 8.77 -16.22 0.64
N TRP A 241 8.15 -15.70 -0.42
CA TRP A 241 7.93 -14.26 -0.55
C TRP A 241 6.68 -13.86 0.25
N VAL A 242 5.64 -14.68 0.10
CA VAL A 242 4.36 -14.52 0.77
C VAL A 242 4.04 -15.80 1.50
N ALA A 243 3.57 -15.66 2.74
CA ALA A 243 3.17 -16.77 3.58
C ALA A 243 1.75 -16.55 4.10
N PHE A 244 1.18 -17.61 4.64
CA PHE A 244 -0.12 -17.59 5.31
C PHE A 244 -0.01 -18.22 6.69
N ILE A 245 -0.91 -17.81 7.57
CA ILE A 245 -1.12 -18.40 8.89
C ILE A 245 -2.61 -18.61 9.10
N GLU A 246 -2.99 -19.59 9.92
CA GLU A 246 -4.38 -19.86 10.29
C GLU A 246 -4.64 -19.74 11.79
N ASP A 247 -3.63 -19.32 12.53
CA ASP A 247 -3.49 -19.36 13.98
C ASP A 247 -2.94 -18.04 14.53
N SER A 248 -3.23 -16.91 13.85
CA SER A 248 -2.87 -15.59 14.37
C SER A 248 -3.37 -15.42 15.81
N PRO A 249 -2.53 -14.94 16.73
CA PRO A 249 -2.92 -14.71 18.13
C PRO A 249 -3.93 -13.56 18.26
N LYS A 250 -4.23 -12.85 17.17
CA LYS A 250 -5.23 -11.79 17.08
C LYS A 250 -6.29 -12.11 16.04
N PRO A 251 -7.58 -11.84 16.29
CA PRO A 251 -8.62 -12.04 15.30
C PRO A 251 -8.46 -11.11 14.09
N PRO A 252 -8.93 -11.53 12.90
CA PRO A 252 -9.24 -12.92 12.54
C PRO A 252 -7.95 -13.78 12.44
N PRO A 253 -8.07 -15.11 12.65
CA PRO A 253 -6.90 -15.99 12.80
C PRO A 253 -6.18 -16.25 11.46
N LYS A 254 -6.91 -16.23 10.34
CA LYS A 254 -6.36 -16.48 9.00
C LYS A 254 -5.82 -15.21 8.38
N ARG A 255 -4.53 -15.21 8.03
CA ARG A 255 -3.84 -14.04 7.48
C ARG A 255 -2.86 -14.42 6.38
N ILE A 256 -2.64 -13.48 5.48
CA ILE A 256 -1.59 -13.49 4.44
C ILE A 256 -0.58 -12.42 4.82
N SER A 257 0.71 -12.68 4.66
CA SER A 257 1.78 -11.76 5.03
C SER A 257 2.98 -11.88 4.11
N PHE A 258 3.64 -10.76 3.85
CA PHE A 258 5.05 -10.78 3.48
C PHE A 258 5.89 -11.36 4.61
N THR A 259 6.96 -12.03 4.21
CA THR A 259 8.02 -12.55 5.08
C THR A 259 9.09 -11.48 5.27
N PHE A 260 9.97 -11.65 6.27
CA PHE A 260 11.08 -10.70 6.47
C PHE A 260 11.99 -10.53 5.26
N PRO A 261 12.35 -11.57 4.47
CA PRO A 261 13.14 -11.37 3.26
C PRO A 261 12.52 -10.36 2.28
N VAL A 262 11.19 -10.36 2.10
CA VAL A 262 10.52 -9.37 1.23
C VAL A 262 10.50 -7.99 1.87
N ILE A 263 10.14 -7.91 3.16
CA ILE A 263 10.08 -6.63 3.89
C ILE A 263 11.46 -5.95 3.85
N ASN A 264 12.50 -6.68 4.24
CA ASN A 264 13.88 -6.17 4.33
C ASN A 264 14.52 -5.93 2.95
N SER A 265 13.93 -6.42 1.86
CA SER A 265 14.38 -6.08 0.50
C SER A 265 13.93 -4.69 0.03
N SER A 266 13.03 -4.03 0.77
CA SER A 266 12.54 -2.70 0.41
C SER A 266 13.67 -1.65 0.36
N ALA A 267 13.56 -0.71 -0.58
CA ALA A 267 14.46 0.43 -0.64
C ALA A 267 14.22 1.41 0.51
N ASN A 268 12.96 1.59 0.94
CA ASN A 268 12.62 2.44 2.07
C ASN A 268 11.51 1.78 2.90
N ILE A 269 11.61 1.88 4.22
CA ILE A 269 10.53 1.53 5.15
C ILE A 269 10.27 2.73 6.05
N ALA A 270 9.02 3.19 6.08
CA ALA A 270 8.54 4.12 7.08
C ALA A 270 7.65 3.39 8.09
N LEU A 271 8.14 3.26 9.33
CA LEU A 271 7.38 2.79 10.46
C LEU A 271 6.58 3.95 11.05
N VAL A 272 5.27 3.95 10.82
CA VAL A 272 4.36 5.02 11.24
C VAL A 272 3.58 4.54 12.46
N VAL A 273 3.92 5.10 13.62
CA VAL A 273 3.41 4.64 14.91
C VAL A 273 2.88 5.83 15.71
N ALA A 274 1.56 5.88 15.86
CA ALA A 274 0.87 6.90 16.63
C ALA A 274 0.10 6.30 17.82
N GLY A 275 0.04 7.04 18.91
CA GLY A 275 -0.75 6.74 20.10
C GLY A 275 -0.02 5.95 21.19
N GLY A 276 -0.31 6.30 22.45
CA GLY A 276 0.41 5.82 23.63
C GLY A 276 0.34 4.31 23.88
N SER A 277 -0.65 3.62 23.30
CA SER A 277 -0.73 2.15 23.33
C SER A 277 0.50 1.45 22.74
N LYS A 278 1.31 2.16 21.95
CA LYS A 278 2.50 1.63 21.27
C LYS A 278 3.81 1.92 22.00
N ALA A 279 3.79 2.79 23.01
CA ALA A 279 5.00 3.35 23.62
C ALA A 279 5.94 2.29 24.21
N SER A 280 5.40 1.23 24.81
CA SER A 280 6.21 0.13 25.34
C SER A 280 6.98 -0.62 24.25
N ALA A 281 6.33 -0.90 23.12
CA ALA A 281 6.94 -1.60 22.00
C ALA A 281 7.96 -0.70 21.28
N VAL A 282 7.65 0.60 21.12
CA VAL A 282 8.59 1.60 20.59
C VAL A 282 9.86 1.66 21.45
N TYR A 283 9.70 1.79 22.76
CA TYR A 283 10.82 1.80 23.70
C TYR A 283 11.65 0.51 23.60
N SER A 284 10.99 -0.65 23.62
CA SER A 284 11.68 -1.95 23.51
C SER A 284 12.44 -2.09 22.19
N ALA A 285 11.92 -1.54 21.10
CA ALA A 285 12.55 -1.61 19.79
C ALA A 285 13.75 -0.67 19.64
N LEU A 286 13.69 0.54 20.23
CA LEU A 286 14.69 1.60 20.02
C LEU A 286 15.72 1.72 21.15
N ALA A 287 15.40 1.33 22.38
CA ALA A 287 16.27 1.54 23.54
C ALA A 287 17.34 0.45 23.74
N ASP A 288 17.49 -0.51 22.80
CA ASP A 288 18.46 -1.63 22.85
C ASP A 288 18.44 -2.35 24.22
N VAL A 289 17.25 -2.43 24.83
CA VAL A 289 17.09 -3.16 26.09
C VAL A 289 17.12 -4.63 25.74
N SER A 290 18.09 -5.35 26.30
CA SER A 290 18.18 -6.80 26.20
C SER A 290 16.99 -7.45 26.91
N ASN A 291 15.82 -7.42 26.27
CA ASN A 291 14.68 -8.22 26.64
C ASN A 291 14.93 -9.66 26.24
N SER A 292 14.34 -10.62 26.96
CA SER A 292 14.50 -12.05 26.66
C SER A 292 13.82 -12.47 25.34
N GLU A 293 12.93 -11.65 24.79
CA GLU A 293 12.21 -11.91 23.53
C GLU A 293 12.42 -10.75 22.55
N VAL A 294 12.93 -11.06 21.35
CA VAL A 294 13.13 -10.10 20.27
C VAL A 294 11.79 -9.82 19.59
N LEU A 295 11.38 -8.55 19.54
CA LEU A 295 10.13 -8.17 18.89
C LEU A 295 10.28 -8.20 17.35
N PRO A 296 9.25 -8.61 16.60
CA PRO A 296 9.29 -8.65 15.14
C PRO A 296 9.73 -7.32 14.50
N VAL A 297 9.30 -6.18 15.04
CA VAL A 297 9.73 -4.85 14.55
C VAL A 297 11.26 -4.63 14.62
N GLN A 298 11.97 -5.28 15.55
CA GLN A 298 13.44 -5.16 15.68
C GLN A 298 14.19 -5.91 14.58
N LEU A 299 13.51 -6.80 13.87
CA LEU A 299 14.02 -7.57 12.73
C LEU A 299 13.81 -6.84 11.40
N VAL A 300 13.16 -5.68 11.40
CA VAL A 300 12.98 -4.84 10.22
C VAL A 300 14.29 -4.10 9.94
N GLU A 301 14.88 -4.40 8.78
CA GLU A 301 16.17 -3.87 8.35
C GLU A 301 16.16 -3.76 6.81
N PRO A 302 15.61 -2.66 6.24
CA PRO A 302 15.54 -2.48 4.80
C PRO A 302 16.93 -2.32 4.17
N GLU A 303 17.04 -2.63 2.87
CA GLU A 303 18.29 -2.40 2.11
C GLU A 303 18.67 -0.92 1.99
N GLY A 304 17.70 -0.01 2.07
CA GLY A 304 17.96 1.43 2.09
C GLY A 304 17.58 2.02 3.44
N GLU A 305 16.65 2.97 3.45
CA GLU A 305 16.39 3.77 4.65
C GLU A 305 15.27 3.17 5.51
N LEU A 306 15.52 3.08 6.82
CA LEU A 306 14.49 2.90 7.83
C LEU A 306 14.20 4.24 8.51
N ALA A 307 12.95 4.67 8.49
CA ALA A 307 12.49 5.87 9.17
C ALA A 307 11.34 5.55 10.14
N TRP A 308 11.42 6.06 11.36
CA TRP A 308 10.37 6.00 12.36
C TRP A 308 9.65 7.34 12.44
N PHE A 309 8.36 7.32 12.17
CA PHE A 309 7.45 8.45 12.33
C PHE A 309 6.62 8.20 13.59
N LEU A 310 6.96 8.90 14.66
CA LEU A 310 6.33 8.74 15.98
C LEU A 310 5.57 10.00 16.36
N ASP A 311 4.36 9.88 16.90
CA ASP A 311 3.80 10.98 17.69
C ASP A 311 4.36 10.97 19.12
N LYS A 312 4.15 12.08 19.84
CA LYS A 312 4.63 12.23 21.21
C LYS A 312 4.13 11.14 22.14
N ASP A 313 2.92 10.63 21.93
CA ASP A 313 2.35 9.58 22.76
C ASP A 313 3.03 8.24 22.52
N ALA A 314 3.28 7.85 21.27
CA ALA A 314 4.05 6.66 20.93
C ALA A 314 5.52 6.76 21.37
N ALA A 315 6.07 7.97 21.41
CA ALA A 315 7.42 8.24 21.91
C ALA A 315 7.49 8.47 23.43
N SER A 316 6.38 8.40 24.18
CA SER A 316 6.30 8.83 25.59
C SER A 316 7.19 8.08 26.59
N LYS A 317 7.81 6.98 26.16
CA LYS A 317 8.74 6.17 26.96
C LYS A 317 10.20 6.27 26.50
N LEU A 318 10.49 6.97 25.40
CA LEU A 318 11.85 7.17 24.89
C LEU A 318 12.68 8.12 25.77
#